data_AF-A0AA40A9L0-F1
#
_entry.id   AF-A0AA40A9L0-F1
#
_cell.length_a   1.000
_cell.length_b   1.000
_cell.length_c   1.000
_cell.angle_alpha   90.00
_cell.angle_beta   90.00
_cell.angle_gamma   90.00
#
_symmetry.space_group_name_H-M   'P 1'
#
loop_
_entity.id
_entity.type
_entity.pdbx_description
1 polymer ?
#
loop_
_entity_poly.entity_id
_entity_poly.type
_entity_poly.pdbx_seq_one_letter_code
_entity_poly.pdbx_strand_id
1 'polypeptide(L)'
;MPPDSVFRSGGRVVFNFTPPAKFLRASAPRLEISIAPDGLTTIKCLEGEICARWITRQPLTLNPNNLMRQWLSKFKTIKPLLRKRHAAPEKPTTTTTTTTTTTTTSTMQPEWFNASLTSTVSALRNTETVVPAPPTAPVLVFPPYDFTFSSHGPNVLLVIPTANADKTRILTSAFASRLPAGAALHPLTVPASSNVGEQPYNEAGPEGAHNRIANALRTLADSPEQRAVLAQHAIGTVMAASIENYIQEGAGGDGGPVDYGFVLIHNASSGRTASAVSRGTTVPRAYYEYARSLGTDGGDDYGRVTAGEVLTANVPGLDKANWHTVVADVSRYDLLTEAINGLEIPW
;
A
#
# COMPACT_ATOMS: atom_id res chain seq x y z
N MET A 1 16.26 -21.42 -19.69
CA MET A 1 16.85 -20.09 -19.53
C MET A 1 16.93 -19.86 -18.03
N PRO A 2 18.12 -19.75 -17.45
CA PRO A 2 18.26 -19.45 -16.03
C PRO A 2 17.68 -18.04 -15.73
N PRO A 3 17.20 -17.79 -14.50
CA PRO A 3 16.80 -16.45 -14.08
C PRO A 3 18.02 -15.51 -14.12
N ASP A 4 17.77 -14.23 -14.40
CA ASP A 4 18.82 -13.20 -14.33
C ASP A 4 19.24 -12.95 -12.89
N SER A 5 18.30 -13.08 -11.95
CA SER A 5 18.58 -13.03 -10.51
C SER A 5 17.52 -13.80 -9.72
N VAL A 6 17.92 -14.30 -8.55
CA VAL A 6 17.03 -14.95 -7.57
C VAL A 6 17.26 -14.30 -6.21
N PHE A 7 16.19 -13.89 -5.53
CA PHE A 7 16.28 -13.38 -4.16
C PHE A 7 15.18 -13.94 -3.28
N ARG A 8 15.46 -14.03 -1.98
CA ARG A 8 14.52 -14.52 -0.96
C ARG A 8 14.14 -13.35 -0.05
N SER A 9 12.85 -13.11 0.11
CA SER A 9 12.36 -12.05 1.00
C SER A 9 10.99 -12.42 1.56
N GLY A 10 10.81 -12.30 2.88
CA GLY A 10 9.54 -12.58 3.56
C GLY A 10 8.96 -13.99 3.28
N GLY A 11 9.81 -15.02 3.26
CA GLY A 11 9.39 -16.40 2.95
C GLY A 11 9.06 -16.66 1.48
N ARG A 12 9.21 -15.66 0.59
CA ARG A 12 9.00 -15.79 -0.85
C ARG A 12 10.32 -15.99 -1.59
N VAL A 13 10.28 -16.76 -2.68
CA VAL A 13 11.37 -16.81 -3.66
C VAL A 13 10.95 -16.00 -4.87
N VAL A 14 11.78 -15.02 -5.25
CA VAL A 14 11.54 -14.16 -6.40
C VAL A 14 12.54 -14.44 -7.50
N PHE A 15 12.04 -14.62 -8.71
CA PHE A 15 12.82 -14.86 -9.91
C PHE A 15 12.61 -13.73 -10.91
N ASN A 16 13.71 -13.13 -11.37
CA ASN A 16 13.69 -12.14 -12.44
C ASN A 16 14.12 -12.77 -13.76
N PHE A 17 13.41 -12.43 -14.83
CA PHE A 17 13.72 -12.91 -16.17
C PHE A 17 13.66 -11.80 -17.21
N THR A 18 14.62 -11.83 -18.12
CA THR A 18 14.61 -11.09 -19.38
C THR A 18 14.21 -12.05 -20.50
N PRO A 19 13.07 -11.85 -21.17
CA PRO A 19 12.63 -12.75 -22.23
C PRO A 19 13.57 -12.70 -23.46
N PRO A 20 13.75 -13.81 -24.20
CA PRO A 20 14.63 -13.85 -25.37
C PRO A 20 14.23 -12.86 -26.47
N ALA A 21 15.23 -12.32 -27.18
CA ALA A 21 15.07 -11.28 -28.21
C ALA A 21 13.99 -11.56 -29.27
N LYS A 22 13.78 -12.82 -29.65
CA LYS A 22 12.73 -13.24 -30.61
C LYS A 22 11.29 -13.03 -30.12
N PHE A 23 11.09 -12.74 -28.83
CA PHE A 23 9.81 -12.36 -28.24
C PHE A 23 9.65 -10.84 -28.13
N LEU A 24 10.67 -10.06 -28.52
CA LEU A 24 10.72 -8.60 -28.46
C LEU A 24 10.39 -8.02 -29.84
N ARG A 25 9.34 -7.20 -29.96
CA ARG A 25 9.16 -6.31 -31.13
C ARG A 25 9.08 -4.83 -30.78
N ALA A 26 9.04 -4.49 -29.50
CA ALA A 26 9.29 -3.17 -28.95
C ALA A 26 9.57 -3.41 -27.45
N SER A 27 10.53 -2.68 -26.87
CA SER A 27 10.84 -2.56 -25.43
C SER A 27 10.01 -3.46 -24.51
N ALA A 28 10.54 -4.62 -24.10
CA ALA A 28 9.77 -5.58 -23.30
C ALA A 28 9.98 -5.41 -21.79
N PRO A 29 8.93 -5.77 -21.00
CA PRO A 29 8.94 -5.67 -19.55
C PRO A 29 9.78 -6.77 -18.89
N ARG A 30 10.46 -6.40 -17.80
CA ARG A 30 10.98 -7.35 -16.80
C ARG A 30 9.79 -8.01 -16.10
N LEU A 31 9.91 -9.32 -15.85
CA LEU A 31 8.90 -10.11 -15.15
C LEU A 31 9.42 -10.48 -13.76
N GLU A 32 8.58 -10.24 -12.74
CA GLU A 32 8.81 -10.68 -11.38
C GLU A 32 7.89 -11.87 -11.10
N ILE A 33 8.48 -13.05 -10.82
CA ILE A 33 7.72 -14.22 -10.36
C ILE A 33 8.01 -14.42 -8.88
N SER A 34 6.99 -14.32 -8.03
CA SER A 34 7.09 -14.60 -6.60
C SER A 34 6.31 -15.85 -6.25
N ILE A 35 6.90 -16.73 -5.45
CA ILE A 35 6.25 -17.94 -4.94
C ILE A 35 6.18 -17.84 -3.42
N ALA A 36 4.97 -17.90 -2.87
CA ALA A 36 4.72 -17.89 -1.43
C ALA A 36 4.85 -19.30 -0.81
N PRO A 37 5.01 -19.40 0.53
CA PRO A 37 5.17 -20.68 1.22
C PRO A 37 4.02 -21.68 1.00
N ASP A 38 2.81 -21.17 0.77
CA ASP A 38 1.59 -21.94 0.49
C ASP A 38 1.49 -22.42 -0.98
N GLY A 39 2.50 -22.12 -1.80
CA GLY A 39 2.54 -22.48 -3.23
C GLY A 39 1.80 -21.50 -4.14
N LEU A 40 1.31 -20.36 -3.63
CA LEU A 40 0.74 -19.30 -4.45
C LEU A 40 1.85 -18.66 -5.29
N THR A 41 1.71 -18.73 -6.62
CA THR A 41 2.63 -18.09 -7.56
C THR A 41 1.99 -16.82 -8.12
N THR A 42 2.66 -15.68 -7.92
CA THR A 42 2.22 -14.38 -8.44
C THR A 42 3.23 -13.87 -9.46
N ILE A 43 2.75 -13.47 -10.65
CA ILE A 43 3.58 -12.85 -11.69
C ILE A 43 3.17 -11.39 -11.84
N LYS A 44 4.13 -10.49 -11.68
CA LYS A 44 3.96 -9.06 -11.94
C LYS A 44 4.68 -8.67 -13.23
N CYS A 45 4.03 -7.83 -14.02
CA CYS A 45 4.70 -7.07 -15.07
C CYS A 45 5.15 -5.72 -14.49
N LEU A 46 6.21 -5.13 -15.05
CA LEU A 46 6.76 -3.88 -14.53
C LEU A 46 5.89 -2.67 -14.90
N GLU A 47 4.86 -2.46 -14.08
CA GLU A 47 4.13 -1.22 -13.75
C GLU A 47 3.32 -1.42 -12.43
N GLY A 48 3.62 -2.48 -11.67
CA GLY A 48 2.86 -2.85 -10.47
C GLY A 48 1.61 -3.69 -10.75
N GLU A 49 1.18 -3.83 -12.01
CA GLU A 49 0.01 -4.62 -12.36
C GLU A 49 0.27 -6.15 -12.33
N ILE A 50 -0.71 -6.86 -11.77
CA ILE A 50 -0.73 -8.32 -11.71
C ILE A 50 -1.25 -8.85 -13.04
N CYS A 51 -0.33 -9.31 -13.89
CA CYS A 51 -0.67 -9.88 -15.18
C CYS A 51 -1.34 -11.27 -15.07
N ALA A 52 -1.03 -12.03 -14.01
CA ALA A 52 -1.66 -13.32 -13.72
C ALA A 52 -1.43 -13.77 -12.26
N ARG A 53 -2.42 -14.49 -11.71
CA ARG A 53 -2.30 -15.28 -10.47
C ARG A 53 -2.78 -16.70 -10.71
N TRP A 54 -2.10 -17.68 -10.14
CA TRP A 54 -2.65 -19.02 -9.99
C TRP A 54 -2.05 -19.73 -8.79
N ILE A 55 -2.79 -20.71 -8.26
CA ILE A 55 -2.33 -21.59 -7.19
C ILE A 55 -1.76 -22.85 -7.84
N THR A 56 -0.48 -23.14 -7.60
CA THR A 56 0.10 -24.45 -7.92
C THR A 56 -0.02 -25.34 -6.69
N ARG A 57 -0.88 -26.37 -6.73
CA ARG A 57 -1.03 -27.36 -5.66
C ARG A 57 0.16 -28.35 -5.57
N GLN A 58 1.36 -27.96 -5.97
CA GLN A 58 2.53 -28.83 -6.00
C GLN A 58 3.61 -28.26 -5.07
N PRO A 59 4.27 -29.10 -4.25
CA PRO A 59 5.26 -28.65 -3.28
C PRO A 59 6.47 -27.96 -3.94
N LEU A 60 7.10 -27.04 -3.19
CA LEU A 60 8.21 -26.15 -3.56
C LEU A 60 9.53 -26.85 -3.98
N THR A 61 9.53 -28.16 -4.24
CA THR A 61 10.72 -28.95 -4.61
C THR A 61 11.06 -28.91 -6.10
N LEU A 62 10.37 -28.11 -6.90
CA LEU A 62 10.59 -28.07 -8.35
C LEU A 62 11.82 -27.24 -8.73
N ASN A 63 12.76 -27.92 -9.39
CA ASN A 63 13.88 -27.34 -10.13
C ASN A 63 13.39 -26.13 -10.97
N PRO A 64 14.06 -24.95 -10.90
CA PRO A 64 13.68 -23.75 -11.65
C PRO A 64 13.48 -23.97 -13.15
N ASN A 65 14.19 -24.94 -13.74
CA ASN A 65 14.05 -25.30 -15.15
C ASN A 65 12.71 -25.99 -15.47
N ASN A 66 12.12 -26.73 -14.53
CA ASN A 66 10.81 -27.38 -14.71
C ASN A 66 9.66 -26.37 -14.60
N LEU A 67 9.75 -25.43 -13.66
CA LEU A 67 8.84 -24.29 -13.55
C LEU A 67 8.81 -23.48 -14.85
N MET A 68 9.99 -23.20 -15.43
CA MET A 68 10.10 -22.49 -16.70
C MET A 68 9.50 -23.26 -17.88
N ARG A 69 9.67 -24.60 -17.95
CA ARG A 69 9.03 -25.42 -19.01
C ARG A 69 7.50 -25.43 -18.89
N GLN A 70 6.98 -25.57 -17.67
CA GLN A 70 5.54 -25.47 -17.42
C GLN A 70 5.00 -24.09 -17.79
N TRP A 71 5.75 -23.03 -17.46
CA TRP A 71 5.41 -21.67 -17.85
C TRP A 71 5.42 -21.47 -19.38
N LEU A 72 6.48 -21.88 -20.08
CA LEU A 72 6.55 -21.76 -21.56
C LEU A 72 5.41 -22.51 -22.24
N SER A 73 4.97 -23.63 -21.69
CA SER A 73 3.80 -24.37 -22.15
C SER A 73 2.51 -23.55 -22.00
N LYS A 74 2.28 -22.92 -20.84
CA LYS A 74 1.11 -22.08 -20.58
C LYS A 74 1.16 -20.71 -21.26
N PHE A 75 2.34 -20.14 -21.47
CA PHE A 75 2.54 -18.87 -22.15
C PHE A 75 2.16 -18.96 -23.63
N LYS A 76 2.36 -20.13 -24.27
CA LYS A 76 1.82 -20.40 -25.61
C LYS A 76 0.30 -20.25 -25.67
N THR A 77 -0.40 -20.57 -24.59
CA THR A 77 -1.87 -20.46 -24.46
C THR A 77 -2.33 -19.02 -24.20
N ILE A 78 -1.52 -18.21 -23.51
CA ILE A 78 -1.86 -16.82 -23.13
C ILE A 78 -1.48 -15.80 -24.21
N LYS A 79 -0.44 -16.10 -25.01
CA LYS A 79 0.06 -15.24 -26.09
C LYS A 79 -1.01 -14.69 -27.07
N PRO A 80 -2.04 -15.46 -27.48
CA PRO A 80 -3.11 -14.93 -28.34
C PRO A 80 -4.00 -13.89 -27.66
N LEU A 81 -4.22 -14.01 -26.35
CA LEU A 81 -5.07 -13.11 -25.57
C LEU A 81 -4.42 -11.73 -25.38
N LEU A 82 -3.10 -11.72 -25.15
CA LEU A 82 -2.32 -10.48 -25.08
C LEU A 82 -2.23 -9.77 -26.43
N ARG A 83 -2.19 -10.50 -27.56
CA ARG A 83 -2.22 -9.91 -28.91
C ARG A 83 -3.54 -9.24 -29.25
N LYS A 84 -4.68 -9.80 -28.83
CA LYS A 84 -6.01 -9.19 -29.06
C LYS A 84 -6.20 -7.86 -28.32
N ARG A 85 -5.51 -7.66 -27.19
CA ARG A 85 -5.63 -6.45 -26.36
C ARG A 85 -4.91 -5.21 -26.93
N HIS A 86 -4.01 -5.40 -27.90
CA HIS A 86 -3.18 -4.34 -28.48
C HIS A 86 -3.41 -4.10 -29.98
N ALA A 87 -4.41 -4.74 -30.61
CA ALA A 87 -4.77 -4.46 -32.00
C ALA A 87 -5.83 -3.35 -32.08
N ALA A 88 -5.63 -2.36 -32.94
CA ALA A 88 -6.60 -1.30 -33.25
C ALA A 88 -7.82 -1.88 -34.00
N PRO A 89 -9.01 -1.26 -33.92
CA PRO A 89 -10.24 -1.87 -34.41
C PRO A 89 -10.36 -1.76 -35.93
N GLU A 90 -10.42 -2.90 -36.63
CA GLU A 90 -10.84 -2.96 -38.05
C GLU A 90 -12.35 -3.22 -38.17
N LYS A 91 -12.94 -2.61 -39.21
CA LYS A 91 -14.37 -2.63 -39.56
C LYS A 91 -14.87 -4.05 -39.92
N PRO A 92 -16.14 -4.40 -39.63
CA PRO A 92 -16.60 -5.78 -39.73
C PRO A 92 -17.14 -6.11 -41.13
N THR A 93 -16.83 -7.31 -41.63
CA THR A 93 -17.73 -8.01 -42.55
C THR A 93 -17.62 -9.52 -42.39
N THR A 94 -18.80 -10.14 -42.35
CA THR A 94 -19.14 -11.54 -42.63
C THR A 94 -19.26 -12.53 -41.47
N THR A 95 -20.46 -13.10 -41.47
CA THR A 95 -21.11 -14.11 -40.63
C THR A 95 -20.26 -15.35 -40.38
N THR A 96 -20.07 -15.69 -39.11
CA THR A 96 -19.66 -17.03 -38.68
C THR A 96 -20.46 -17.41 -37.44
N THR A 97 -21.34 -18.41 -37.59
CA THR A 97 -22.09 -19.04 -36.51
C THR A 97 -21.10 -19.64 -35.52
N THR A 98 -20.92 -18.97 -34.38
CA THR A 98 -20.06 -19.43 -33.29
C THR A 98 -20.96 -19.93 -32.18
N THR A 99 -20.88 -21.23 -31.89
CA THR A 99 -21.48 -21.84 -30.71
C THR A 99 -20.84 -21.25 -29.46
N THR A 100 -21.54 -20.33 -28.80
CA THR A 100 -21.09 -19.69 -27.56
C THR A 100 -21.20 -20.69 -26.42
N THR A 101 -20.08 -21.37 -26.11
CA THR A 101 -19.95 -22.08 -24.83
C THR A 101 -19.77 -21.03 -23.74
N THR A 102 -20.86 -20.67 -23.08
CA THR A 102 -20.88 -19.79 -21.90
C THR A 102 -20.08 -20.47 -20.79
N THR A 103 -18.78 -20.18 -20.75
CA THR A 103 -17.94 -20.56 -19.62
C THR A 103 -18.25 -19.54 -18.54
N THR A 104 -19.13 -19.91 -17.61
CA THR A 104 -19.45 -19.13 -16.42
C THR A 104 -18.19 -19.07 -15.57
N THR A 105 -17.33 -18.10 -15.83
CA THR A 105 -16.22 -17.75 -14.95
C THR A 105 -16.88 -17.24 -13.68
N SER A 106 -17.05 -18.12 -12.70
CA SER A 106 -17.43 -17.75 -11.34
C SER A 106 -16.32 -16.83 -10.82
N THR A 107 -16.52 -15.52 -10.98
CA THR A 107 -15.76 -14.51 -10.27
C THR A 107 -16.04 -14.75 -8.80
N MET A 108 -15.09 -15.40 -8.12
CA MET A 108 -15.12 -15.50 -6.66
C MET A 108 -15.27 -14.10 -6.12
N GLN A 109 -16.44 -13.81 -5.56
CA GLN A 109 -16.67 -12.58 -4.82
C GLN A 109 -15.72 -12.58 -3.61
N PRO A 110 -15.15 -11.43 -3.24
CA PRO A 110 -14.35 -11.34 -2.03
C PRO A 110 -15.19 -11.77 -0.81
N GLU A 111 -14.54 -12.31 0.22
CA GLU A 111 -15.19 -12.84 1.44
C GLU A 111 -16.08 -11.81 2.15
N TRP A 112 -15.78 -10.53 1.95
CA TRP A 112 -16.51 -9.39 2.51
C TRP A 112 -17.51 -8.74 1.55
N PHE A 113 -17.90 -9.43 0.47
CA PHE A 113 -19.07 -9.06 -0.32
C PHE A 113 -20.36 -9.37 0.45
N ASN A 114 -21.28 -8.41 0.50
CA ASN A 114 -22.59 -8.55 1.10
C ASN A 114 -23.67 -7.96 0.17
N ALA A 115 -24.55 -8.82 -0.33
CA ALA A 115 -25.62 -8.42 -1.24
C ALA A 115 -26.53 -7.31 -0.68
N SER A 116 -26.71 -7.24 0.65
CA SER A 116 -27.53 -6.17 1.27
C SER A 116 -26.86 -4.80 1.23
N LEU A 117 -25.55 -4.74 1.03
CA LEU A 117 -24.76 -3.50 0.93
C LEU A 117 -24.49 -3.10 -0.53
N THR A 118 -24.99 -3.86 -1.51
CA THR A 118 -24.72 -3.57 -2.91
C THR A 118 -25.30 -2.20 -3.30
N SER A 119 -24.46 -1.34 -3.86
CA SER A 119 -24.84 0.02 -4.26
C SER A 119 -24.13 0.43 -5.56
N THR A 120 -24.33 1.68 -5.98
CA THR A 120 -23.68 2.28 -7.15
C THR A 120 -22.86 3.50 -6.75
N VAL A 121 -21.85 3.84 -7.55
CA VAL A 121 -21.05 5.06 -7.35
C VAL A 121 -21.94 6.30 -7.28
N SER A 122 -22.99 6.37 -8.11
CA SER A 122 -23.93 7.49 -8.12
C SER A 122 -24.75 7.60 -6.82
N ALA A 123 -25.12 6.46 -6.21
CA ALA A 123 -25.90 6.44 -4.98
C ALA A 123 -25.08 6.85 -3.74
N LEU A 124 -23.76 6.66 -3.79
CA LEU A 124 -22.85 7.08 -2.72
C LEU A 124 -22.28 8.49 -2.94
N ARG A 125 -22.61 9.15 -4.04
CA ARG A 125 -22.00 10.44 -4.36
C ARG A 125 -22.46 11.51 -3.36
N ASN A 126 -21.50 12.14 -2.70
CA ASN A 126 -21.73 13.26 -1.77
C ASN A 126 -22.69 12.91 -0.61
N THR A 127 -22.74 11.64 -0.19
CA THR A 127 -23.55 11.21 0.96
C THR A 127 -22.86 11.50 2.30
N GLU A 128 -21.55 11.70 2.26
CA GLU A 128 -20.69 11.91 3.41
C GLU A 128 -20.14 13.33 3.42
N THR A 129 -19.63 13.75 4.58
CA THR A 129 -19.15 15.12 4.79
C THR A 129 -17.73 15.14 5.32
N VAL A 130 -17.02 16.22 5.01
CA VAL A 130 -15.71 16.50 5.59
C VAL A 130 -15.92 17.15 6.96
N VAL A 131 -15.28 16.60 7.98
CA VAL A 131 -15.31 17.13 9.35
C VAL A 131 -13.94 17.67 9.76
N PRO A 132 -13.89 18.66 10.66
CA PRO A 132 -12.62 19.20 11.17
C PRO A 132 -11.74 18.12 11.79
N ALA A 133 -10.43 18.36 11.82
CA ALA A 133 -9.53 17.52 12.61
C ALA A 133 -9.88 17.61 14.11
N PRO A 134 -9.66 16.55 14.91
CA PRO A 134 -9.71 16.64 16.36
C PRO A 134 -8.80 17.76 16.88
N PRO A 135 -9.20 18.49 17.94
CA PRO A 135 -8.50 19.69 18.39
C PRO A 135 -7.08 19.42 18.92
N THR A 136 -6.81 18.19 19.38
CA THR A 136 -5.50 17.80 19.91
C THR A 136 -5.07 16.50 19.27
N ALA A 137 -3.95 16.53 18.56
CA ALA A 137 -3.28 15.31 18.13
C ALA A 137 -2.58 14.65 19.35
N PRO A 138 -2.67 13.33 19.52
CA PRO A 138 -1.95 12.66 20.59
C PRO A 138 -0.44 12.87 20.44
N VAL A 139 0.21 13.19 21.56
CA VAL A 139 1.66 13.30 21.66
C VAL A 139 2.20 11.93 22.04
N LEU A 140 2.80 11.24 21.10
CA LEU A 140 3.39 9.93 21.32
C LEU A 140 4.87 10.07 21.65
N VAL A 141 5.27 9.50 22.78
CA VAL A 141 6.67 9.48 23.22
C VAL A 141 7.32 8.21 22.69
N PHE A 142 8.46 8.37 22.02
CA PHE A 142 9.32 7.23 21.70
C PHE A 142 10.20 6.93 22.91
N PRO A 143 10.25 5.67 23.39
CA PRO A 143 11.21 5.31 24.41
C PRO A 143 12.64 5.50 23.86
N PRO A 144 13.64 5.72 24.73
CA PRO A 144 15.03 5.72 24.31
C PRO A 144 15.36 4.41 23.56
N TYR A 145 15.95 4.54 22.39
CA TYR A 145 16.45 3.38 21.65
C TYR A 145 17.75 2.88 22.29
N ASP A 146 17.99 1.58 22.20
CA ASP A 146 19.25 0.93 22.57
C ASP A 146 20.34 1.11 21.49
N PHE A 147 19.97 1.74 20.37
CA PHE A 147 20.86 2.15 19.29
C PHE A 147 20.89 3.67 19.13
N THR A 148 21.98 4.17 18.55
CA THR A 148 22.13 5.56 18.13
C THR A 148 22.60 5.61 16.67
N PHE A 149 22.19 6.64 15.95
CA PHE A 149 22.66 6.90 14.60
C PHE A 149 23.78 7.94 14.67
N SER A 150 25.01 7.50 14.39
CA SER A 150 26.15 8.42 14.33
C SER A 150 25.94 9.44 13.21
N SER A 151 26.29 10.69 13.46
CA SER A 151 26.27 11.74 12.44
C SER A 151 27.49 11.61 11.52
N HIS A 152 27.23 11.63 10.21
CA HIS A 152 28.24 11.52 9.15
C HIS A 152 28.31 12.76 8.24
N GLY A 153 27.50 13.79 8.48
CA GLY A 153 27.50 15.00 7.65
C GLY A 153 26.22 15.85 7.81
N PRO A 154 25.89 16.70 6.83
CA PRO A 154 24.74 17.62 6.92
C PRO A 154 23.44 17.03 6.38
N ASN A 155 23.46 15.86 5.73
CA ASN A 155 22.30 15.36 4.98
C ASN A 155 21.27 14.68 5.88
N VAL A 156 20.04 14.58 5.40
CA VAL A 156 18.90 14.01 6.11
C VAL A 156 18.49 12.70 5.47
N LEU A 157 18.41 11.64 6.26
CA LEU A 157 17.74 10.39 5.87
C LEU A 157 16.29 10.46 6.32
N LEU A 158 15.35 10.27 5.39
CA LEU A 158 13.92 10.15 5.70
C LEU A 158 13.47 8.70 5.56
N VAL A 159 13.24 8.04 6.69
CA VAL A 159 12.71 6.68 6.76
C VAL A 159 11.19 6.70 6.66
N ILE A 160 10.64 6.01 5.67
CA ILE A 160 9.20 5.97 5.39
C ILE A 160 8.70 4.53 5.58
N PRO A 161 7.89 4.24 6.62
CA PRO A 161 7.59 2.88 7.02
C PRO A 161 6.40 2.27 6.28
N THR A 162 6.20 2.62 5.00
CA THR A 162 5.09 2.16 4.18
C THR A 162 5.52 1.93 2.73
N ALA A 163 4.93 0.92 2.08
CA ALA A 163 5.10 0.68 0.65
C ALA A 163 4.10 1.48 -0.20
N ASN A 164 3.20 2.27 0.41
CA ASN A 164 2.23 3.08 -0.31
C ASN A 164 2.95 4.27 -1.00
N ALA A 165 2.91 4.30 -2.33
CA ALA A 165 3.61 5.29 -3.14
C ALA A 165 3.08 6.72 -2.93
N ASP A 166 1.78 6.90 -2.73
CA ASP A 166 1.19 8.22 -2.48
C ASP A 166 1.63 8.79 -1.14
N LYS A 167 1.57 8.00 -0.06
CA LYS A 167 2.07 8.40 1.26
C LYS A 167 3.56 8.73 1.21
N THR A 168 4.34 7.92 0.49
CA THR A 168 5.78 8.14 0.29
C THR A 168 6.05 9.46 -0.43
N ARG A 169 5.30 9.73 -1.51
CA ARG A 169 5.40 10.96 -2.31
C ARG A 169 5.03 12.19 -1.49
N ILE A 170 3.94 12.15 -0.73
CA ILE A 170 3.50 13.27 0.12
C ILE A 170 4.58 13.59 1.15
N LEU A 171 5.06 12.60 1.90
CA LEU A 171 6.10 12.79 2.91
C LEU A 171 7.40 13.33 2.30
N THR A 172 7.87 12.73 1.20
CA THR A 172 9.12 13.15 0.56
C THR A 172 9.02 14.60 0.05
N SER A 173 7.90 14.96 -0.58
CA SER A 173 7.66 16.33 -1.07
C SER A 173 7.63 17.34 0.07
N ALA A 174 7.00 16.97 1.19
CA ALA A 174 6.85 17.83 2.34
C ALA A 174 8.17 18.07 3.11
N PHE A 175 9.08 17.09 3.13
CA PHE A 175 10.43 17.27 3.68
C PHE A 175 11.33 18.04 2.73
N ALA A 176 11.30 17.72 1.42
CA ALA A 176 12.16 18.36 0.43
C ALA A 176 11.93 19.88 0.34
N SER A 177 10.69 20.32 0.50
CA SER A 177 10.31 21.75 0.46
C SER A 177 10.68 22.55 1.71
N ARG A 178 11.03 21.87 2.82
CA ARG A 178 11.28 22.51 4.13
C ARG A 178 12.64 22.14 4.72
N LEU A 179 13.52 21.59 3.89
CA LEU A 179 14.82 21.05 4.28
C LEU A 179 15.74 22.16 4.82
N PRO A 180 16.58 21.89 5.85
CA PRO A 180 17.59 22.84 6.31
C PRO A 180 18.53 23.26 5.18
N ALA A 181 18.96 24.51 5.21
CA ALA A 181 19.82 25.07 4.16
C ALA A 181 21.12 24.25 4.00
N GLY A 182 21.40 23.83 2.77
CA GLY A 182 22.62 23.08 2.44
C GLY A 182 22.56 21.57 2.69
N ALA A 183 21.48 21.04 3.28
CA ALA A 183 21.27 19.60 3.41
C ALA A 183 20.69 19.01 2.12
N ALA A 184 20.96 17.72 1.86
CA ALA A 184 20.25 16.90 0.88
C ALA A 184 19.30 15.91 1.58
N LEU A 185 18.15 15.62 0.96
CA LEU A 185 17.19 14.65 1.46
C LEU A 185 17.41 13.29 0.76
N HIS A 186 17.52 12.23 1.56
CA HIS A 186 17.62 10.85 1.09
C HIS A 186 16.42 10.06 1.62
N PRO A 187 15.36 9.83 0.82
CA PRO A 187 14.24 8.99 1.24
C PRO A 187 14.63 7.51 1.20
N LEU A 188 14.23 6.76 2.23
CA LEU A 188 14.40 5.31 2.32
C LEU A 188 13.09 4.67 2.77
N THR A 189 12.48 3.88 1.89
CA THR A 189 11.28 3.11 2.23
C THR A 189 11.66 1.83 2.98
N VAL A 190 11.19 1.70 4.23
CA VAL A 190 11.42 0.53 5.09
C VAL A 190 10.06 0.01 5.55
N PRO A 191 9.33 -0.80 4.74
CA PRO A 191 7.99 -1.24 5.10
C PRO A 191 7.99 -1.96 6.46
N ALA A 192 7.14 -1.49 7.38
CA ALA A 192 7.07 -2.02 8.73
C ALA A 192 5.61 -2.28 9.15
N SER A 193 5.41 -3.28 10.00
CA SER A 193 4.10 -3.60 10.58
C SER A 193 3.66 -2.52 11.57
N SER A 194 2.36 -2.20 11.58
CA SER A 194 1.70 -1.35 12.59
C SER A 194 1.31 -2.13 13.84
N ASN A 195 1.15 -3.46 13.75
CA ASN A 195 0.71 -4.35 14.82
C ASN A 195 -0.69 -4.03 15.42
N VAL A 196 -1.54 -3.30 14.70
CA VAL A 196 -2.87 -2.85 15.17
C VAL A 196 -4.01 -3.23 14.21
N GLY A 197 -3.86 -4.35 13.51
CA GLY A 197 -4.79 -4.78 12.45
C GLY A 197 -4.66 -3.97 11.16
N GLU A 198 -5.50 -4.31 10.17
CA GLU A 198 -5.55 -3.63 8.87
C GLU A 198 -6.35 -2.33 8.93
N GLN A 199 -7.37 -2.26 9.80
CA GLN A 199 -8.18 -1.08 10.06
C GLN A 199 -8.04 -0.67 11.52
N PRO A 200 -7.15 0.28 11.83
CA PRO A 200 -7.09 0.86 13.17
C PRO A 200 -8.35 1.68 13.45
N TYR A 201 -8.88 1.56 14.66
CA TYR A 201 -9.94 2.41 15.22
C TYR A 201 -9.40 3.24 16.38
N ASN A 202 -9.95 4.44 16.58
CA ASN A 202 -9.68 5.26 17.77
C ASN A 202 -8.16 5.45 18.03
N GLU A 203 -7.68 5.11 19.23
CA GLU A 203 -6.28 5.24 19.65
C GLU A 203 -5.33 4.27 18.92
N ALA A 204 -5.85 3.21 18.29
CA ALA A 204 -5.04 2.29 17.50
C ALA A 204 -4.42 2.96 16.26
N GLY A 205 -5.03 4.03 15.73
CA GLY A 205 -4.47 4.80 14.61
C GLY A 205 -3.11 5.43 14.96
N PRO A 206 -3.08 6.31 15.97
CA PRO A 206 -1.84 6.84 16.53
C PRO A 206 -0.82 5.75 16.93
N GLU A 207 -1.27 4.70 17.62
CA GLU A 207 -0.43 3.57 18.00
C GLU A 207 0.24 2.91 16.78
N GLY A 208 -0.55 2.64 15.73
CA GLY A 208 -0.05 2.03 14.50
C GLY A 208 1.03 2.86 13.81
N ALA A 209 0.88 4.19 13.77
CA ALA A 209 1.89 5.07 13.22
C ALA A 209 3.21 5.04 14.02
N HIS A 210 3.11 5.02 15.35
CA HIS A 210 4.26 4.90 16.25
C HIS A 210 4.98 3.57 16.09
N ASN A 211 4.24 2.47 16.13
CA ASN A 211 4.77 1.12 15.93
C ASN A 211 5.50 0.98 14.60
N ARG A 212 4.94 1.52 13.50
CA ARG A 212 5.59 1.55 12.19
C ARG A 212 6.94 2.26 12.21
N ILE A 213 7.01 3.44 12.83
CA ILE A 213 8.27 4.19 12.96
C ILE A 213 9.28 3.40 13.80
N ALA A 214 8.88 2.93 14.98
CA ALA A 214 9.77 2.20 15.88
C ALA A 214 10.35 0.93 15.21
N ASN A 215 9.50 0.18 14.50
CA ASN A 215 9.91 -1.04 13.79
C ASN A 215 10.82 -0.73 12.59
N ALA A 216 10.55 0.34 11.84
CA ALA A 216 11.40 0.74 10.71
C ALA A 216 12.78 1.25 11.17
N LEU A 217 12.84 2.02 12.26
CA LEU A 217 14.11 2.46 12.84
C LEU A 217 14.93 1.30 13.39
N ARG A 218 14.29 0.32 14.05
CA ARG A 218 14.97 -0.92 14.47
C ARG A 218 15.51 -1.70 13.28
N THR A 219 14.72 -1.84 12.22
CA THR A 219 15.17 -2.50 10.97
C THR A 219 16.37 -1.79 10.35
N LEU A 220 16.35 -0.45 10.32
CA LEU A 220 17.48 0.36 9.88
C LEU A 220 18.71 0.13 10.76
N ALA A 221 18.56 0.04 12.09
CA ALA A 221 19.66 -0.18 13.03
C ALA A 221 20.27 -1.59 12.95
N ASP A 222 19.44 -2.60 12.67
CA ASP A 222 19.85 -4.00 12.65
C ASP A 222 20.41 -4.44 11.30
N SER A 223 20.15 -3.69 10.22
CA SER A 223 20.61 -4.02 8.86
C SER A 223 21.92 -3.31 8.50
N PRO A 224 23.06 -4.01 8.38
CA PRO A 224 24.33 -3.39 8.01
C PRO A 224 24.29 -2.67 6.65
N GLU A 225 23.54 -3.22 5.70
CA GLU A 225 23.35 -2.62 4.37
C GLU A 225 22.59 -1.30 4.46
N GLN A 226 21.49 -1.25 5.21
CA GLN A 226 20.73 0.00 5.38
C GLN A 226 21.52 1.02 6.22
N ARG A 227 22.31 0.59 7.20
CA ARG A 227 23.20 1.48 7.95
C ARG A 227 24.30 2.08 7.11
N ALA A 228 24.81 1.36 6.12
CA ALA A 228 25.87 1.86 5.24
C ALA A 228 25.44 3.14 4.49
N VAL A 229 24.13 3.31 4.25
CA VAL A 229 23.54 4.52 3.65
C VAL A 229 23.92 5.79 4.44
N LEU A 230 24.05 5.69 5.77
CA LEU A 230 24.36 6.84 6.62
C LEU A 230 25.72 7.45 6.27
N ALA A 231 26.76 6.62 6.18
CA ALA A 231 28.09 7.06 5.79
C ALA A 231 28.18 7.40 4.30
N GLN A 232 27.58 6.58 3.43
CA GLN A 232 27.60 6.76 1.97
C GLN A 232 27.02 8.10 1.53
N HIS A 233 26.00 8.58 2.22
CA HIS A 233 25.30 9.82 1.89
C HIS A 233 25.56 10.96 2.87
N ALA A 234 26.59 10.86 3.73
CA ALA A 234 26.94 11.89 4.71
C ALA A 234 25.73 12.35 5.56
N ILE A 235 24.94 11.38 6.03
CA ILE A 235 23.72 11.62 6.82
C ILE A 235 24.09 12.06 8.23
N GLY A 236 23.62 13.23 8.64
CA GLY A 236 23.71 13.71 10.03
C GLY A 236 22.43 13.52 10.83
N THR A 237 21.27 13.59 10.15
CA THR A 237 19.96 13.55 10.79
C THR A 237 19.14 12.40 10.23
N VAL A 238 18.61 11.56 11.12
CA VAL A 238 17.69 10.48 10.77
C VAL A 238 16.29 10.87 11.21
N MET A 239 15.42 11.06 10.23
CA MET A 239 13.99 11.34 10.41
C MET A 239 13.20 10.08 10.04
N ALA A 240 12.16 9.78 10.79
CA ALA A 240 11.16 8.79 10.41
C ALA A 240 9.78 9.45 10.38
N ALA A 241 9.01 9.20 9.33
CA ALA A 241 7.69 9.79 9.19
C ALA A 241 6.68 8.77 8.70
N SER A 242 5.54 8.68 9.38
CA SER A 242 4.45 7.75 9.06
C SER A 242 3.14 8.49 8.86
N ILE A 243 2.29 7.91 8.01
CA ILE A 243 0.89 8.29 7.86
C ILE A 243 0.06 7.04 8.09
N GLU A 244 -0.79 7.04 9.12
CA GLU A 244 -1.75 5.96 9.37
C GLU A 244 -3.17 6.48 9.18
N ASN A 245 -4.01 5.75 8.44
CA ASN A 245 -5.43 6.10 8.36
C ASN A 245 -6.16 5.30 9.42
N TYR A 246 -7.14 5.90 10.07
CA TYR A 246 -7.89 5.24 11.13
C TYR A 246 -9.31 5.79 11.19
N ILE A 247 -10.23 4.98 11.72
CA ILE A 247 -11.61 5.42 11.92
C ILE A 247 -11.80 5.79 13.40
N GLN A 248 -12.19 7.02 13.66
CA GLN A 248 -12.65 7.44 14.99
C GLN A 248 -14.15 7.17 15.11
N GLU A 249 -14.53 6.37 16.10
CA GLU A 249 -15.93 6.12 16.42
C GLU A 249 -16.54 7.35 17.13
N GLY A 250 -17.81 7.67 16.85
CA GLY A 250 -18.52 8.74 17.57
C GLY A 250 -18.13 10.18 17.17
N ALA A 251 -17.27 10.38 16.18
CA ALA A 251 -16.72 11.71 15.85
C ALA A 251 -17.51 12.50 14.79
N GLY A 252 -18.47 11.88 14.11
CA GLY A 252 -19.35 12.56 13.15
C GLY A 252 -20.33 13.51 13.84
N GLY A 253 -20.91 14.45 13.08
CA GLY A 253 -21.91 15.39 13.61
C GLY A 253 -23.17 14.71 14.19
N ASP A 254 -23.45 13.48 13.77
CA ASP A 254 -24.51 12.59 14.28
C ASP A 254 -23.96 11.46 15.18
N GLY A 255 -22.69 11.54 15.59
CA GLY A 255 -21.97 10.45 16.24
C GLY A 255 -21.53 9.33 15.30
N GLY A 256 -21.53 9.54 13.98
CA GLY A 256 -21.07 8.56 13.00
C GLY A 256 -19.55 8.33 13.00
N PRO A 257 -19.08 7.25 12.36
CA PRO A 257 -17.65 6.97 12.17
C PRO A 257 -17.00 7.98 11.22
N VAL A 258 -15.76 8.36 11.49
CA VAL A 258 -14.98 9.28 10.63
C VAL A 258 -13.61 8.69 10.32
N ASP A 259 -13.25 8.62 9.03
CA ASP A 259 -11.91 8.25 8.57
C ASP A 259 -10.99 9.48 8.59
N TYR A 260 -9.98 9.42 9.45
CA TYR A 260 -8.94 10.43 9.63
C TYR A 260 -7.58 9.89 9.19
N GLY A 261 -6.66 10.79 8.85
CA GLY A 261 -5.24 10.50 8.71
C GLY A 261 -4.45 11.02 9.89
N PHE A 262 -3.68 10.17 10.56
CA PHE A 262 -2.70 10.56 11.56
C PHE A 262 -1.29 10.59 10.96
N VAL A 263 -0.61 11.71 11.18
CA VAL A 263 0.77 11.94 10.74
C VAL A 263 1.66 11.98 11.96
N LEU A 264 2.73 11.21 11.94
CA LEU A 264 3.75 11.20 13.00
C LEU A 264 5.12 11.39 12.37
N ILE A 265 5.88 12.36 12.88
CA ILE A 265 7.28 12.60 12.50
C ILE A 265 8.14 12.50 13.74
N HIS A 266 9.17 11.66 13.68
CA HIS A 266 10.15 11.50 14.75
C HIS A 266 11.56 11.77 14.22
N ASN A 267 12.28 12.66 14.91
CA ASN A 267 13.70 12.88 14.70
C ASN A 267 14.47 11.94 15.62
N ALA A 268 14.93 10.82 15.08
CA ALA A 268 15.66 9.81 15.84
C ALA A 268 17.04 10.30 16.29
N SER A 269 17.57 11.36 15.68
CA SER A 269 18.85 11.97 16.08
C SER A 269 18.72 12.90 17.29
N SER A 270 17.58 13.60 17.44
CA SER A 270 17.35 14.55 18.55
C SER A 270 16.33 14.08 19.59
N GLY A 271 15.58 13.02 19.30
CA GLY A 271 14.49 12.51 20.14
C GLY A 271 13.19 13.32 20.07
N ARG A 272 13.12 14.35 19.21
CA ARG A 272 11.93 15.21 19.07
C ARG A 272 10.86 14.54 18.20
N THR A 273 9.59 14.76 18.55
CA THR A 273 8.44 14.22 17.82
C THR A 273 7.43 15.33 17.54
N ALA A 274 6.79 15.27 16.38
CA ALA A 274 5.67 16.12 16.00
C ALA A 274 4.55 15.24 15.40
N SER A 275 3.29 15.59 15.67
CA SER A 275 2.13 14.87 15.14
C SER A 275 1.02 15.82 14.69
N ALA A 276 0.22 15.37 13.74
CA ALA A 276 -0.99 16.06 13.28
C ALA A 276 -2.06 15.04 12.91
N VAL A 277 -3.33 15.45 13.03
CA VAL A 277 -4.47 14.71 12.48
C VAL A 277 -5.03 15.53 11.32
N SER A 278 -5.34 14.89 10.20
CA SER A 278 -6.01 15.56 9.09
C SER A 278 -7.46 15.90 9.43
N ARG A 279 -8.09 16.76 8.63
CA ARG A 279 -9.55 16.72 8.53
C ARG A 279 -10.00 15.31 8.12
N GLY A 280 -11.19 14.93 8.56
CA GLY A 280 -11.73 13.59 8.34
C GLY A 280 -12.89 13.59 7.35
N THR A 281 -13.28 12.40 6.91
CA THR A 281 -14.51 12.20 6.12
C THR A 281 -15.41 11.21 6.85
N THR A 282 -16.69 11.53 7.01
CA THR A 282 -17.65 10.56 7.58
C THR A 282 -17.69 9.29 6.70
N VAL A 283 -17.87 8.14 7.34
CA VAL A 283 -17.89 6.85 6.65
C VAL A 283 -19.34 6.36 6.59
N PRO A 284 -19.82 5.85 5.42
CA PRO A 284 -21.15 5.29 5.32
C PRO A 284 -21.38 4.19 6.37
N ARG A 285 -22.27 4.46 7.34
CA ARG A 285 -22.39 3.69 8.59
C ARG A 285 -22.54 2.18 8.38
N ALA A 286 -23.37 1.77 7.42
CA ALA A 286 -23.62 0.36 7.14
C ALA A 286 -22.36 -0.41 6.69
N TYR A 287 -21.44 0.25 5.97
CA TYR A 287 -20.20 -0.37 5.51
C TYR A 287 -19.17 -0.47 6.64
N TYR A 288 -19.10 0.55 7.49
CA TYR A 288 -18.32 0.53 8.72
C TYR A 288 -18.80 -0.57 9.69
N GLU A 289 -20.09 -0.62 9.99
CA GLU A 289 -20.67 -1.62 10.90
C GLU A 289 -20.43 -3.05 10.39
N TYR A 290 -20.58 -3.26 9.08
CA TYR A 290 -20.26 -4.56 8.49
C TYR A 290 -18.76 -4.88 8.56
N ALA A 291 -17.87 -3.91 8.30
CA ALA A 291 -16.43 -4.10 8.49
C ALA A 291 -16.08 -4.50 9.94
N ARG A 292 -16.71 -3.88 10.94
CA ARG A 292 -16.57 -4.27 12.37
C ARG A 292 -17.05 -5.70 12.61
N SER A 293 -18.18 -6.09 12.00
CA SER A 293 -18.75 -7.45 12.16
C SER A 293 -17.86 -8.57 11.60
N LEU A 294 -16.88 -8.25 10.74
CA LEU A 294 -15.91 -9.21 10.20
C LEU A 294 -14.77 -9.53 11.17
N GLY A 295 -14.77 -8.91 12.36
CA GLY A 295 -13.90 -9.24 13.47
C GLY A 295 -12.64 -8.38 13.58
N THR A 296 -11.82 -8.74 14.55
CA THR A 296 -10.62 -8.02 14.95
C THR A 296 -9.39 -8.94 14.99
N ASP A 297 -8.21 -8.35 14.79
CA ASP A 297 -6.92 -9.02 14.88
C ASP A 297 -6.21 -8.61 16.18
N GLY A 298 -6.64 -9.21 17.28
CA GLY A 298 -6.00 -9.09 18.60
C GLY A 298 -6.73 -8.18 19.58
N GLY A 299 -6.96 -6.90 19.21
CA GLY A 299 -7.63 -5.91 20.06
C GLY A 299 -8.97 -5.43 19.48
N ASP A 300 -9.87 -4.93 20.32
CA ASP A 300 -11.21 -4.46 19.89
C ASP A 300 -11.13 -3.29 18.88
N ASP A 301 -10.05 -2.51 18.91
CA ASP A 301 -9.79 -1.42 17.98
C ASP A 301 -8.96 -1.83 16.75
N TYR A 302 -8.66 -3.13 16.58
CA TYR A 302 -7.76 -3.63 15.54
C TYR A 302 -8.55 -4.37 14.46
N GLY A 303 -9.29 -3.63 13.64
CA GLY A 303 -10.15 -4.21 12.60
C GLY A 303 -9.38 -5.08 11.61
N ARG A 304 -9.94 -6.26 11.30
CA ARG A 304 -9.37 -7.19 10.32
C ARG A 304 -9.58 -6.74 8.87
N VAL A 305 -10.67 -6.01 8.60
CA VAL A 305 -11.05 -5.54 7.26
C VAL A 305 -11.36 -4.05 7.32
N THR A 306 -10.91 -3.31 6.31
CA THR A 306 -11.15 -1.86 6.22
C THR A 306 -12.54 -1.55 5.68
N ALA A 307 -13.12 -0.41 6.10
CA ALA A 307 -14.39 0.05 5.52
C ALA A 307 -14.29 0.30 4.01
N GLY A 308 -13.11 0.73 3.53
CA GLY A 308 -12.81 0.88 2.10
C GLY A 308 -12.84 -0.45 1.33
N GLU A 309 -12.40 -1.56 1.94
CA GLU A 309 -12.50 -2.90 1.34
C GLU A 309 -13.94 -3.38 1.22
N VAL A 310 -14.74 -3.14 2.27
CA VAL A 310 -16.17 -3.42 2.23
C VAL A 310 -16.86 -2.55 1.16
N LEU A 311 -16.59 -1.25 1.12
CA LEU A 311 -17.13 -0.34 0.11
C LEU A 311 -16.83 -0.82 -1.31
N THR A 312 -15.57 -1.11 -1.61
CA THR A 312 -15.15 -1.47 -2.97
C THR A 312 -15.59 -2.86 -3.40
N ALA A 313 -15.80 -3.79 -2.46
CA ALA A 313 -16.41 -5.07 -2.76
C ALA A 313 -17.90 -4.94 -3.15
N ASN A 314 -18.60 -3.96 -2.58
CA ASN A 314 -20.05 -3.83 -2.71
C ASN A 314 -20.49 -2.71 -3.67
N VAL A 315 -19.55 -1.91 -4.20
CA VAL A 315 -19.82 -0.79 -5.10
C VAL A 315 -18.92 -0.91 -6.35
N PRO A 316 -19.42 -1.51 -7.44
CA PRO A 316 -18.63 -1.70 -8.65
C PRO A 316 -18.10 -0.38 -9.22
N GLY A 317 -16.80 -0.35 -9.54
CA GLY A 317 -16.12 0.80 -10.13
C GLY A 317 -15.65 1.86 -9.13
N LEU A 318 -15.84 1.64 -7.82
CA LEU A 318 -15.31 2.52 -6.78
C LEU A 318 -13.80 2.30 -6.60
N ASP A 319 -13.02 3.38 -6.59
CA ASP A 319 -11.58 3.32 -6.33
C ASP A 319 -11.30 3.08 -4.84
N LYS A 320 -10.63 1.96 -4.52
CA LYS A 320 -10.23 1.61 -3.15
C LYS A 320 -9.30 2.65 -2.52
N ALA A 321 -8.43 3.26 -3.32
CA ALA A 321 -7.43 4.19 -2.80
C ALA A 321 -7.99 5.59 -2.53
N ASN A 322 -9.14 5.95 -3.11
CA ASN A 322 -9.63 7.33 -3.08
C ASN A 322 -11.15 7.44 -3.13
N TRP A 323 -11.86 6.50 -2.50
CA TRP A 323 -13.33 6.48 -2.43
C TRP A 323 -13.92 7.75 -1.79
N HIS A 324 -13.14 8.48 -0.99
CA HIS A 324 -13.44 9.82 -0.46
C HIS A 324 -13.91 10.82 -1.53
N THR A 325 -13.33 10.75 -2.74
CA THR A 325 -13.72 11.64 -3.86
C THR A 325 -15.13 11.38 -4.36
N VAL A 326 -15.66 10.18 -4.13
CA VAL A 326 -17.05 9.87 -4.45
C VAL A 326 -17.94 10.31 -3.30
N VAL A 327 -17.61 9.91 -2.07
CA VAL A 327 -18.55 10.07 -0.95
C VAL A 327 -18.63 11.50 -0.41
N ALA A 328 -17.59 12.31 -0.54
CA ALA A 328 -17.48 13.63 0.08
C ALA A 328 -16.80 14.69 -0.82
N ASP A 329 -16.61 14.38 -2.11
CA ASP A 329 -15.99 15.26 -3.11
C ASP A 329 -14.61 15.81 -2.71
N VAL A 330 -13.82 15.01 -1.99
CA VAL A 330 -12.47 15.39 -1.55
C VAL A 330 -11.48 14.23 -1.71
N SER A 331 -10.24 14.52 -2.08
CA SER A 331 -9.19 13.50 -2.02
C SER A 331 -8.65 13.36 -0.61
N ARG A 332 -8.55 12.11 -0.14
CA ARG A 332 -7.84 11.80 1.10
C ARG A 332 -6.40 12.33 1.09
N TYR A 333 -5.73 12.28 -0.05
CA TYR A 333 -4.35 12.71 -0.16
C TYR A 333 -4.18 14.23 -0.04
N ASP A 334 -5.21 15.00 -0.41
CA ASP A 334 -5.22 16.45 -0.20
C ASP A 334 -5.39 16.78 1.28
N LEU A 335 -6.30 16.08 1.98
CA LEU A 335 -6.47 16.21 3.44
C LEU A 335 -5.19 15.87 4.21
N LEU A 336 -4.48 14.81 3.79
CA LEU A 336 -3.20 14.43 4.36
C LEU A 336 -2.11 15.48 4.10
N THR A 337 -2.07 16.02 2.87
CA THR A 337 -1.10 17.06 2.49
C THR A 337 -1.30 18.34 3.29
N GLU A 338 -2.56 18.75 3.50
CA GLU A 338 -2.92 19.88 4.37
C GLU A 338 -2.38 19.70 5.79
N ALA A 339 -2.64 18.54 6.41
CA ALA A 339 -2.19 18.23 7.77
C ALA A 339 -0.66 18.30 7.90
N ILE A 340 0.06 17.73 6.94
CA ILE A 340 1.53 17.70 6.94
C ILE A 340 2.13 19.09 6.72
N ASN A 341 1.48 19.93 5.91
CA ASN A 341 1.94 21.29 5.66
C ASN A 341 1.74 22.20 6.88
N GLY A 342 0.69 21.95 7.67
CA GLY A 342 0.46 22.64 8.95
C GLY A 342 1.37 22.17 10.10
N LEU A 343 2.05 21.02 9.93
CA LEU A 343 2.92 20.44 10.95
C LEU A 343 4.34 21.02 10.88
N GLU A 344 4.88 21.46 12.01
CA GLU A 344 6.30 21.83 12.14
C GLU A 344 7.18 20.56 12.12
N ILE A 345 8.11 20.47 11.16
CA ILE A 345 9.06 19.36 11.12
C ILE A 345 10.08 19.54 12.25
N PRO A 346 10.28 18.55 13.13
CA PRO A 346 11.19 18.66 14.27
C PRO A 346 12.65 18.45 13.81
N TRP A 347 13.23 19.42 13.10
CA TRP A 347 14.62 19.38 12.63
C TRP A 347 15.64 19.17 13.76
#